data_AF-T5A9K4-F1
#
_entry.id   AF-T5A9K4-F1
#
_cell.length_a   1.000
_cell.length_b   1.000
_cell.length_c   1.000
_cell.angle_alpha   90.00
_cell.angle_beta   90.00
_cell.angle_gamma   90.00
#
_symmetry.space_group_name_H-M   'P 1'
#
loop_
_entity.id
_entity.type
_entity.pdbx_description
1 polymer ?
#
loop_
_entity_poly.entity_id
_entity_poly.type
_entity_poly.pdbx_seq_one_letter_code
_entity_poly.pdbx_strand_id
1 'polypeptide(L)'
;MLDGEIEYRAGNFEAAFAHLRESIARYDKLPFDEPWGWMQPARHAYGALLLEQGRAEEACAVYSADLGLDESLPRVHRHPNNVWALHGYHECLLRLGRTADAAAVGPRLKAALAQADVPIRSSCYCRTVIPKM
;
A
#
# COMPACT_ATOMS: atom_id res chain seq x y z
N MET A 1 -4.34 7.58 11.25
CA MET A 1 -4.95 6.60 10.33
C MET A 1 -6.47 6.74 10.31
N LEU A 2 -7.17 6.51 11.44
CA LEU A 2 -8.64 6.54 11.53
C LEU A 2 -9.26 7.83 10.97
N ASP A 3 -8.78 9.00 11.38
CA ASP A 3 -9.30 10.29 10.87
C ASP A 3 -9.19 10.38 9.34
N GLY A 4 -8.10 9.88 8.77
CA GLY A 4 -7.90 9.85 7.33
C GLY A 4 -8.93 8.98 6.60
N GLU A 5 -9.28 7.83 7.16
CA GLU A 5 -10.32 6.95 6.59
C GLU A 5 -11.71 7.56 6.74
N ILE A 6 -12.02 8.18 7.89
CA ILE A 6 -13.30 8.87 8.13
C ILE A 6 -13.48 10.03 7.16
N GLU A 7 -12.49 10.93 7.07
CA GLU A 7 -12.52 12.08 6.16
C GLU A 7 -12.65 11.63 4.71
N TYR A 8 -12.00 10.52 4.33
CA TYR A 8 -12.12 9.99 2.97
C TYR A 8 -13.56 9.56 2.69
N ARG A 9 -14.18 8.85 3.63
CA ARG A 9 -15.58 8.40 3.49
C ARG A 9 -16.57 9.56 3.53
N ALA A 10 -16.24 10.66 4.21
CA ALA A 10 -16.99 11.90 4.19
C ALA A 10 -16.84 12.70 2.87
N GLY A 11 -15.96 12.27 1.96
CA GLY A 11 -15.67 12.96 0.69
C GLY A 11 -14.62 14.08 0.80
N ASN A 12 -14.03 14.27 1.98
CA ASN A 12 -13.02 15.29 2.24
C ASN A 12 -11.61 14.79 1.87
N PHE A 13 -11.38 14.50 0.59
CA PHE A 13 -10.19 13.77 0.13
C PHE A 13 -8.85 14.43 0.47
N GLU A 14 -8.75 15.75 0.37
CA GLU A 14 -7.51 16.47 0.71
C GLU A 14 -7.16 16.32 2.20
N ALA A 15 -8.14 16.51 3.08
CA ALA A 15 -7.97 16.31 4.51
C ALA A 15 -7.61 14.85 4.83
N ALA A 16 -8.31 13.91 4.19
CA ALA A 16 -8.05 12.48 4.32
C ALA A 16 -6.60 12.12 4.00
N PHE A 17 -6.11 12.55 2.84
CA PHE A 17 -4.75 12.27 2.42
C PHE A 17 -3.71 13.00 3.29
N ALA A 18 -4.02 14.18 3.82
CA ALA A 18 -3.16 14.85 4.79
C ALA A 18 -3.02 14.03 6.08
N HIS A 19 -4.13 13.55 6.65
CA HIS A 19 -4.11 12.69 7.84
C HIS A 19 -3.36 11.38 7.61
N LEU A 20 -3.49 10.76 6.43
CA LEU A 20 -2.79 9.52 6.10
C LEU A 20 -1.28 9.75 5.94
N ARG A 21 -0.85 10.82 5.29
CA ARG A 21 0.57 11.19 5.20
C ARG A 21 1.18 11.46 6.57
N GLU A 22 0.47 12.17 7.44
CA GLU A 22 0.89 12.39 8.82
C GLU A 22 0.99 11.06 9.59
N SER A 23 0.03 10.15 9.39
CA SER A 23 0.05 8.81 9.99
C SER A 23 1.29 8.01 9.56
N ILE A 24 1.68 8.11 8.28
CA ILE A 24 2.91 7.49 7.75
C ILE A 24 4.14 8.12 8.40
N ALA A 25 4.21 9.46 8.44
CA ALA A 25 5.35 10.17 9.02
C ALA A 25 5.55 9.85 10.51
N ARG A 26 4.47 9.61 11.26
CA ARG A 26 4.54 9.14 12.65
C ARG A 26 4.99 7.69 12.74
N TYR A 27 4.43 6.81 11.90
CA TYR A 27 4.78 5.40 11.85
C TYR A 27 6.28 5.20 11.56
N ASP A 28 6.83 5.90 10.57
CA ASP A 28 8.25 5.81 10.20
C ASP A 28 9.20 6.36 11.28
N LYS A 29 8.68 7.10 12.27
CA LYS A 29 9.44 7.65 13.40
C LYS A 29 9.28 6.82 14.68
N LEU A 30 8.48 5.76 14.65
CA LEU A 30 8.36 4.88 15.81
C LEU A 30 9.73 4.22 16.07
N PRO A 31 10.17 4.17 17.35
CA PRO A 31 11.32 3.35 17.70
C PRO A 31 11.12 1.91 17.24
N PHE A 32 12.20 1.28 16.77
CA PHE A 32 12.16 -0.15 16.46
C PHE A 32 11.83 -0.93 17.73
N ASP A 33 10.83 -1.81 17.64
CA ASP A 33 10.36 -2.66 18.73
C ASP A 33 9.92 -4.02 18.17
N GLU A 34 10.05 -5.09 18.97
CA GLU A 34 9.67 -6.45 18.60
C GLU A 34 8.75 -7.08 19.67
N PRO A 35 7.44 -7.26 19.39
CA PRO A 35 6.76 -7.07 18.11
C PRO A 35 6.55 -5.59 17.76
N TRP A 36 6.32 -5.30 16.48
CA TRP A 36 6.14 -3.93 16.01
C TRP A 36 4.94 -3.29 16.73
N GLY A 37 5.12 -2.07 17.24
CA GLY A 37 4.08 -1.35 17.97
C GLY A 37 2.83 -1.03 17.13
N TRP A 38 2.90 -1.17 15.80
CA TRP A 38 1.78 -0.96 14.91
C TRP A 38 1.76 -1.95 13.74
N MET A 39 0.89 -2.96 13.81
CA MET A 39 0.84 -4.06 12.83
C MET A 39 0.12 -3.72 11.52
N GLN A 40 -0.66 -2.64 11.44
CA GLN A 40 -1.41 -2.27 10.23
C GLN A 40 -0.73 -1.10 9.51
N PRO A 41 0.08 -1.30 8.46
CA PRO A 41 0.84 -0.21 7.85
C PRO A 41 -0.09 0.88 7.30
N ALA A 42 0.08 2.12 7.75
CA ALA A 42 -0.69 3.27 7.25
C ALA A 42 -0.52 3.47 5.73
N ARG A 43 0.62 3.00 5.18
CA ARG A 43 0.93 2.97 3.75
C ARG A 43 -0.05 2.11 2.94
N HIS A 44 -0.62 1.06 3.52
CA HIS A 44 -1.62 0.24 2.84
C HIS A 44 -2.88 1.04 2.56
N ALA A 45 -3.45 1.67 3.59
CA ALA A 45 -4.64 2.51 3.44
C ALA A 45 -4.39 3.67 2.46
N TYR A 46 -3.27 4.37 2.61
CA TYR A 46 -2.89 5.45 1.71
C TYR A 46 -2.77 4.99 0.26
N GLY A 47 -2.01 3.93 -0.02
CA GLY A 47 -1.83 3.39 -1.37
C GLY A 47 -3.13 2.86 -1.99
N ALA A 48 -4.00 2.21 -1.21
CA ALA A 48 -5.28 1.70 -1.70
C ALA A 48 -6.21 2.85 -2.11
N LEU A 49 -6.30 3.89 -1.29
CA LEU A 49 -7.15 5.04 -1.53
C LEU A 49 -6.63 5.95 -2.66
N LEU A 50 -5.31 6.00 -2.87
CA LEU A 50 -4.71 6.61 -4.06
C LEU A 50 -5.13 5.87 -5.34
N LEU A 51 -5.06 4.53 -5.34
CA LEU A 51 -5.53 3.72 -6.47
C LEU A 51 -7.03 3.88 -6.72
N GLU A 52 -7.84 4.05 -5.68
CA GLU A 52 -9.27 4.36 -5.80
C GLU A 52 -9.50 5.70 -6.51
N GLN A 53 -8.66 6.71 -6.27
CA GLN A 53 -8.69 8.02 -6.94
C GLN A 53 -7.96 8.04 -8.29
N GLY A 54 -7.49 6.90 -8.80
CA GLY A 54 -6.75 6.82 -10.07
C GLY A 54 -5.32 7.37 -10.02
N ARG A 55 -4.78 7.67 -8.83
CA ARG A 55 -3.43 8.22 -8.62
C ARG A 55 -2.39 7.10 -8.60
N ALA A 56 -2.25 6.41 -9.73
CA ALA A 56 -1.46 5.18 -9.85
C ALA A 56 0.04 5.39 -9.67
N GLU A 57 0.61 6.49 -10.18
CA GLU A 57 2.04 6.81 -10.00
C GLU A 57 2.41 6.99 -8.54
N GLU A 58 1.60 7.76 -7.80
CA GLU A 58 1.82 7.99 -6.37
C GLU A 58 1.66 6.72 -5.55
N ALA A 59 0.63 5.92 -5.86
CA ALA A 59 0.46 4.61 -5.23
C ALA A 59 1.65 3.69 -5.51
N CYS A 60 2.16 3.69 -6.74
CA CYS A 60 3.33 2.90 -7.14
C CYS A 60 4.55 3.24 -6.28
N ALA A 61 4.81 4.52 -6.03
CA ALA A 61 5.91 4.97 -5.17
C ALA A 61 5.72 4.52 -3.71
N VAL A 62 4.50 4.59 -3.18
CA VAL A 62 4.17 4.14 -1.81
C VAL A 62 4.45 2.65 -1.63
N TYR A 63 4.03 1.82 -2.59
CA TYR A 63 4.28 0.38 -2.51
C TYR A 63 5.74 0.01 -2.81
N SER A 64 6.42 0.74 -3.71
CA SER A 64 7.85 0.56 -3.98
C SER A 64 8.67 0.76 -2.70
N ALA A 65 8.37 1.84 -1.96
CA ALA A 65 8.98 2.15 -0.68
C ALA A 65 8.72 1.04 0.35
N ASP A 66 7.46 0.62 0.54
CA ASP A 66 7.11 -0.45 1.48
C ASP A 66 7.80 -1.78 1.14
N LEU A 67 7.86 -2.15 -0.13
CA LEU A 67 8.54 -3.36 -0.58
C LEU A 67 10.07 -3.27 -0.53
N GLY A 68 10.62 -2.08 -0.26
CA GLY A 68 12.06 -1.83 -0.27
C GLY A 68 12.70 -1.96 -1.65
N LEU A 69 11.95 -1.65 -2.72
CA LEU A 69 12.46 -1.60 -4.10
C LEU A 69 13.27 -0.32 -4.36
N ASP A 70 13.16 0.66 -3.48
CA ASP A 70 13.99 1.86 -3.41
C ASP A 70 14.55 2.07 -2.00
N GLU A 71 15.37 3.11 -1.84
CA GLU A 71 16.02 3.42 -0.58
C GLU A 71 15.31 4.49 0.26
N SER A 72 14.06 4.82 -0.07
CA SER A 72 13.33 5.91 0.59
C SER A 72 13.01 5.66 2.06
N LEU A 73 12.94 4.39 2.48
CA LEU A 73 12.70 4.00 3.88
C LEU A 73 13.94 3.36 4.51
N PRO A 74 14.15 3.50 5.83
CA PRO A 74 15.09 2.66 6.56
C PRO A 74 14.82 1.17 6.34
N ARG A 75 15.86 0.34 6.35
CA ARG A 75 15.73 -1.12 6.08
C ARG A 75 14.72 -1.82 7.00
N VAL A 76 14.57 -1.34 8.24
CA VAL A 76 13.61 -1.88 9.22
C VAL A 76 12.14 -1.67 8.83
N HIS A 77 11.84 -0.76 7.89
CA HIS A 77 10.49 -0.49 7.38
C HIS A 77 10.27 -1.01 5.96
N ARG A 78 11.18 -1.87 5.46
CA ARG A 78 11.08 -2.49 4.14
C ARG A 78 10.62 -3.94 4.29
N HIS A 79 9.55 -4.30 3.59
CA HIS A 79 8.84 -5.57 3.69
C HIS A 79 8.75 -6.27 2.31
N PRO A 80 9.84 -6.90 1.82
CA PRO A 80 9.91 -7.39 0.44
C PRO A 80 8.83 -8.40 0.02
N ASN A 81 8.25 -9.12 0.98
CA ASN A 81 7.25 -10.16 0.77
C ASN A 81 5.87 -9.79 1.31
N ASN A 82 5.61 -8.51 1.59
CA ASN A 82 4.31 -8.05 2.03
C ASN A 82 3.27 -8.21 0.92
N VAL A 83 2.39 -9.21 1.07
CA VAL A 83 1.41 -9.59 0.05
C VAL A 83 0.46 -8.45 -0.33
N TRP A 84 0.09 -7.59 0.63
CA TRP A 84 -0.81 -6.46 0.42
C TRP A 84 -0.14 -5.38 -0.45
N ALA A 85 1.13 -5.08 -0.16
CA ALA A 85 1.90 -4.14 -0.96
C ALA A 85 2.27 -4.72 -2.33
N LEU A 86 2.57 -6.02 -2.42
CA LEU A 86 2.81 -6.70 -3.71
C LEU A 86 1.58 -6.62 -4.62
N HIS A 87 0.39 -6.86 -4.07
CA HIS A 87 -0.86 -6.76 -4.82
C HIS A 87 -1.05 -5.32 -5.34
N GLY A 88 -0.91 -4.33 -4.45
CA GLY A 88 -1.03 -2.91 -4.82
C GLY A 88 -0.01 -2.47 -5.86
N TYR A 89 1.26 -2.85 -5.71
CA TYR A 89 2.33 -2.52 -6.64
C TYR A 89 2.08 -3.12 -8.02
N HIS A 90 1.71 -4.40 -8.09
CA HIS A 90 1.38 -5.07 -9.35
C HIS A 90 0.19 -4.39 -10.05
N GLU A 91 -0.86 -4.01 -9.32
CA GLU A 91 -1.99 -3.25 -9.87
C GLU A 91 -1.54 -1.89 -10.42
N CYS A 92 -0.67 -1.16 -9.71
CA CYS A 92 -0.11 0.10 -10.19
C CYS A 92 0.62 -0.09 -11.51
N LEU A 93 1.51 -1.08 -11.60
CA LEU A 93 2.30 -1.36 -12.80
C LEU A 93 1.40 -1.65 -14.01
N LEU A 94 0.34 -2.44 -13.83
CA LEU A 94 -0.63 -2.71 -14.90
C LEU A 94 -1.36 -1.46 -15.36
N ARG A 95 -1.84 -0.62 -14.43
CA ARG A 95 -2.54 0.65 -14.75
C ARG A 95 -1.64 1.65 -15.47
N LEU A 96 -0.35 1.65 -15.13
CA LEU A 96 0.67 2.51 -15.75
C LEU A 96 1.20 1.94 -17.08
N GLY A 97 0.71 0.78 -17.54
CA GLY A 97 1.19 0.13 -18.76
C GLY A 97 2.61 -0.47 -18.65
N ARG A 98 3.17 -0.57 -17.44
CA ARG A 98 4.50 -1.13 -17.16
C ARG A 98 4.44 -2.67 -17.09
N THR A 99 4.01 -3.29 -18.18
CA THR A 99 3.69 -4.73 -18.23
C THR A 99 4.91 -5.63 -17.99
N ALA A 100 6.11 -5.23 -18.42
CA ALA A 100 7.34 -5.97 -18.17
C ALA A 100 7.66 -6.04 -16.66
N ASP A 101 7.54 -4.92 -15.95
CA ASP A 101 7.76 -4.85 -14.50
C ASP A 101 6.69 -5.66 -13.75
N ALA A 102 5.43 -5.58 -14.22
CA ALA A 102 4.33 -6.35 -13.63
C ALA A 102 4.60 -7.86 -13.77
N ALA A 103 5.05 -8.30 -14.95
CA ALA A 103 5.44 -9.68 -15.20
C ALA A 103 6.62 -10.12 -14.31
N ALA A 104 7.59 -9.24 -14.05
CA ALA A 104 8.71 -9.53 -13.16
C ALA A 104 8.29 -9.72 -11.69
N VAL A 105 7.32 -8.95 -11.20
CA VAL A 105 6.80 -9.07 -9.82
C VAL A 105 5.79 -10.21 -9.66
N GLY A 106 5.12 -10.61 -10.75
CA GLY A 106 4.06 -11.62 -10.77
C GLY A 106 4.39 -12.92 -10.01
N PRO A 107 5.56 -13.55 -10.20
CA PRO A 107 5.94 -14.76 -9.47
C PRO A 107 5.99 -14.57 -7.95
N ARG A 108 6.52 -13.44 -7.47
CA ARG A 108 6.60 -13.12 -6.04
C ARG A 108 5.22 -12.86 -5.46
N LEU A 109 4.37 -12.13 -6.18
CA LEU A 109 2.98 -11.92 -5.79
C LEU A 109 2.22 -13.25 -5.72
N LYS A 110 2.37 -14.13 -6.73
CA LYS A 110 1.73 -15.45 -6.75
C LYS A 110 2.13 -16.32 -5.56
N ALA A 111 3.43 -16.34 -5.22
CA ALA A 111 3.93 -17.09 -4.07
C ALA A 111 3.37 -16.56 -2.74
N ALA A 112 3.26 -15.23 -2.59
CA ALA A 112 2.70 -14.60 -1.41
C ALA A 112 1.18 -14.83 -1.29
N LEU A 113 0.45 -14.75 -2.40
CA LEU A 113 -1.00 -15.03 -2.44
C LEU A 113 -1.33 -16.50 -2.12
N ALA A 114 -0.45 -17.45 -2.47
CA ALA A 114 -0.64 -18.86 -2.16
C ALA A 114 -0.63 -19.16 -0.65
N GLN A 115 -0.11 -18.24 0.17
CA GLN A 115 -0.10 -18.35 1.64
C GLN A 115 -1.24 -17.57 2.30
N ALA A 116 -2.04 -16.82 1.53
CA ALA A 116 -3.12 -16.01 2.07
C ALA A 116 -4.36 -16.87 2.33
N ASP A 117 -4.86 -16.83 3.58
CA ASP A 117 -6.09 -17.53 3.96
C ASP A 117 -7.36 -16.88 3.36
N VAL A 118 -7.24 -15.62 2.95
CA VAL A 118 -8.36 -14.83 2.40
C VAL A 118 -7.98 -14.25 1.04
N PRO A 119 -8.95 -14.10 0.11
CA PRO A 119 -8.70 -13.45 -1.16
C PRO A 119 -8.29 -11.98 -0.96
N ILE A 120 -7.08 -11.64 -1.37
CA ILE A 120 -6.57 -10.27 -1.35
C ILE A 120 -6.96 -9.60 -2.67
N ARG A 121 -7.91 -8.66 -2.60
CA ARG A 121 -8.39 -7.87 -3.74
C ARG A 121 -7.93 -6.42 -3.73
N SER A 122 -7.41 -5.97 -2.59
CA SER A 122 -6.83 -4.67 -2.37
C SER A 122 -5.87 -4.73 -1.19
N SER A 123 -4.94 -3.78 -1.11
CA SER A 123 -4.03 -3.63 0.02
C SER A 123 -4.74 -3.21 1.33
N CYS A 124 -5.94 -2.62 1.22
CA CYS A 124 -6.76 -2.20 2.35
C CYS A 124 -8.25 -2.35 2.03
N TYR A 125 -9.03 -2.88 2.97
CA TYR A 125 -10.50 -2.97 2.83
C TYR A 125 -11.22 -1.62 2.90
N CYS A 126 -10.51 -0.55 3.28
CA CYS A 126 -10.99 0.82 3.19
C CYS A 126 -11.25 1.27 1.74
N ARG A 127 -10.67 0.58 0.75
CA ARG A 127 -10.98 0.76 -0.67
C ARG A 127 -12.22 -0.05 -1.03
N THR A 128 -13.27 0.64 -1.45
CA THR A 128 -14.55 0.03 -1.83
C THR A 128 -14.71 -0.10 -3.33
N VAL A 129 -13.96 0.68 -4.12
CA VAL A 129 -13.99 0.58 -5.59
C VAL A 129 -12.86 -0.34 -6.05
N ILE A 130 -13.23 -1.60 -6.23
CA ILE A 130 -12.35 -2.65 -6.76
C ILE A 130 -12.70 -2.84 -8.25
N PRO A 131 -11.76 -2.62 -9.18
CA PRO A 131 -11.97 -2.90 -10.59
C PRO A 131 -12.38 -4.36 -10.74
N LYS A 132 -13.35 -4.63 -11.62
CA LYS A 132 -13.52 -5.98 -12.12
C LYS A 132 -12.27 -6.30 -12.93
N MET A 133 -11.41 -7.17 -12.38
CA MET A 133 -10.31 -7.79 -13.12
C MET A 133 -10.87 -8.60 -14.29
#